data_AF-U7GFX1-F1
#
_entry.id   AF-U7GFX1-F1
#
_cell.length_a   1.000
_cell.length_b   1.000
_cell.length_c   1.000
_cell.angle_alpha   90.00
_cell.angle_beta   90.00
_cell.angle_gamma   90.00
#
_symmetry.space_group_name_H-M   'P 1'
#
loop_
_entity.id
_entity.type
_entity.pdbx_description
1 polymer ?
#
loop_
_entity_poly.entity_id
_entity_poly.type
_entity_poly.pdbx_seq_one_letter_code
_entity_poly.pdbx_strand_id
1 'polypeptide(L)'
;MQQVVKVIGSALIALSLSATAFAQQASQPDQVAQLAEMVGLSDDQQSEIRSIIDDMQGEIGELRQSAQNLQQKLQGEIKPDYNESAIRDNAEELGDVTGEIAALSALMQAKVDAVFTEEQRAELDRQMQEMQRQMQQQRQMMQPGQ
;
A
#
# COMPACT_ATOMS: atom_id res chain seq x y z
N MET A 1 -33.32 38.83 -30.71
CA MET A 1 -32.58 38.91 -29.44
C MET A 1 -32.79 37.61 -28.68
N GLN A 2 -31.70 36.95 -28.30
CA GLN A 2 -31.67 35.68 -27.56
C GLN A 2 -32.01 35.90 -26.08
N GLN A 3 -32.68 34.93 -25.46
CA GLN A 3 -32.49 34.58 -24.04
C GLN A 3 -32.50 33.06 -23.93
N VAL A 4 -31.40 32.52 -23.43
CA VAL A 4 -31.10 31.09 -23.28
C VAL A 4 -31.78 30.57 -22.02
N VAL A 5 -32.67 29.58 -22.15
CA VAL A 5 -33.22 28.86 -20.99
C VAL A 5 -32.24 27.77 -20.58
N LYS A 6 -31.63 27.95 -19.40
CA LYS A 6 -30.90 26.90 -18.68
C LYS A 6 -31.90 25.84 -18.22
N VAL A 7 -31.84 24.64 -18.81
CA VAL A 7 -32.50 23.45 -18.28
C VAL A 7 -31.45 22.68 -17.48
N ILE A 8 -31.54 22.78 -16.16
CA ILE A 8 -30.84 21.90 -15.22
C ILE A 8 -31.82 20.77 -14.86
N GLY A 9 -31.33 19.54 -14.89
CA GLY A 9 -31.82 18.49 -14.00
C GLY A 9 -32.67 17.42 -14.68
N SER A 10 -32.01 16.40 -15.24
CA SER A 10 -32.23 14.99 -14.89
C SER A 10 -31.50 14.08 -15.89
N ALA A 11 -30.42 13.44 -15.44
CA ALA A 11 -29.99 12.18 -16.03
C ALA A 11 -29.89 11.19 -14.87
N LEU A 12 -30.96 10.43 -14.69
CA LEU A 12 -30.99 9.20 -13.93
C LEU A 12 -29.85 8.31 -14.44
N ILE A 13 -28.80 8.12 -13.65
CA ILE A 13 -27.82 7.07 -13.97
C ILE A 13 -28.50 5.75 -13.64
N ALA A 14 -28.96 5.09 -14.71
CA ALA A 14 -29.49 3.74 -14.67
C ALA A 14 -28.43 2.79 -14.10
N LEU A 15 -28.87 1.92 -13.19
CA LEU A 15 -28.14 0.75 -12.71
C LEU A 15 -27.67 -0.10 -13.89
N SER A 16 -26.39 -0.01 -14.26
CA SER A 16 -25.77 -0.99 -15.17
C SER A 16 -25.20 -2.15 -14.37
N LEU A 17 -26.07 -3.08 -13.97
CA LEU A 17 -25.71 -4.44 -13.58
C LEU A 17 -25.29 -5.23 -14.83
N SER A 18 -24.10 -4.96 -15.37
CA SER A 18 -23.39 -5.78 -16.38
C SER A 18 -22.04 -5.15 -16.72
N ALA A 19 -21.18 -4.91 -15.73
CA ALA A 19 -19.76 -4.95 -16.01
C ALA A 19 -19.36 -6.41 -15.85
N THR A 20 -19.13 -7.09 -16.98
CA THR A 20 -18.35 -8.31 -17.03
C THR A 20 -17.18 -8.16 -16.07
N ALA A 21 -17.22 -8.93 -14.99
CA ALA A 21 -16.07 -9.22 -14.16
C ALA A 21 -15.05 -9.92 -15.06
N PHE A 22 -14.30 -9.14 -15.84
CA PHE A 22 -12.99 -9.57 -16.26
C PHE A 22 -12.14 -9.54 -15.00
N ALA A 23 -12.20 -10.65 -14.28
CA ALA A 23 -11.10 -11.18 -13.53
C ALA A 23 -9.93 -11.42 -14.51
N GLN A 24 -9.38 -10.35 -15.06
CA GLN A 24 -7.97 -10.29 -15.36
C GLN A 24 -7.37 -9.66 -14.12
N GLN A 25 -7.25 -10.50 -13.10
CA GLN A 25 -6.15 -10.44 -12.17
C GLN A 25 -4.89 -10.45 -13.04
N ALA A 26 -4.54 -9.30 -13.59
CA ALA A 26 -3.19 -9.04 -14.07
C ALA A 26 -2.37 -9.27 -12.82
N SER A 27 -1.76 -10.46 -12.73
CA SER A 27 -0.87 -10.85 -11.65
C SER A 27 0.03 -9.64 -11.42
N GLN A 28 -0.10 -9.00 -10.25
CA GLN A 28 0.91 -8.05 -9.83
C GLN A 28 2.25 -8.77 -10.03
N PRO A 29 3.24 -8.13 -10.68
CA PRO A 29 4.52 -8.78 -10.89
C PRO A 29 4.97 -9.37 -9.57
N ASP A 30 5.27 -10.68 -9.56
CA ASP A 30 5.64 -11.38 -8.34
C ASP A 30 6.92 -10.73 -7.80
N GLN A 31 6.75 -9.91 -6.77
CA GLN A 31 7.82 -9.11 -6.18
C GLN A 31 8.93 -10.02 -5.65
N VAL A 32 8.57 -11.22 -5.17
CA VAL A 32 9.54 -12.20 -4.69
C VAL A 32 10.29 -12.82 -5.87
N ALA A 33 9.62 -13.10 -6.99
CA ALA A 33 10.30 -13.58 -8.19
C ALA A 33 11.27 -12.54 -8.78
N GLN A 34 10.89 -11.27 -8.77
CA GLN A 34 11.77 -10.19 -9.24
C GLN A 34 12.98 -9.99 -8.33
N LEU A 35 12.76 -10.08 -7.02
CA LEU A 35 13.86 -10.10 -6.04
C LEU A 35 14.76 -11.33 -6.22
N ALA A 36 14.18 -12.48 -6.52
CA ALA A 36 14.92 -13.71 -6.79
C ALA A 36 15.85 -13.60 -8.00
N GLU A 37 15.37 -13.00 -9.09
CA GLU A 37 16.18 -12.72 -10.28
C GLU A 37 17.31 -11.73 -9.96
N MET A 38 17.05 -10.77 -9.08
CA MET A 38 18.01 -9.73 -8.71
C MET A 38 19.19 -10.28 -7.91
N VAL A 39 18.94 -11.07 -6.86
CA VAL A 39 19.99 -11.50 -5.92
C VAL A 39 20.29 -13.00 -5.95
N GLY A 40 19.61 -13.75 -6.83
CA GLY A 40 19.78 -15.20 -6.94
C GLY A 40 19.22 -15.94 -5.72
N LEU A 41 17.94 -15.73 -5.39
CA LEU A 41 17.28 -16.45 -4.30
C LEU A 41 17.02 -17.91 -4.67
N SER A 42 17.28 -18.84 -3.74
CA SER A 42 16.85 -20.23 -3.89
C SER A 42 15.33 -20.37 -3.81
N ASP A 43 14.80 -21.49 -4.30
CA ASP A 43 13.36 -21.78 -4.21
C ASP A 43 12.89 -21.82 -2.75
N ASP A 44 13.71 -22.34 -1.85
CA ASP A 44 13.43 -22.36 -0.40
C ASP A 44 13.36 -20.94 0.18
N GLN A 45 14.33 -20.07 -0.16
CA GLN A 45 14.33 -18.67 0.28
C GLN A 45 13.12 -17.91 -0.26
N GLN A 46 12.75 -18.14 -1.52
CA GLN A 46 11.55 -17.54 -2.10
C GLN A 46 10.28 -18.01 -1.40
N SER A 47 10.17 -19.31 -1.09
CA SER A 47 9.03 -19.85 -0.35
C SER A 47 8.94 -19.25 1.06
N GLU A 48 10.07 -19.10 1.75
CA GLU A 48 10.13 -18.50 3.08
C GLU A 48 9.72 -17.03 3.06
N ILE A 49 10.24 -16.25 2.10
CA ILE A 49 9.86 -14.84 1.93
C ILE A 49 8.36 -14.70 1.62
N ARG A 50 7.80 -15.56 0.75
CA ARG A 50 6.35 -15.54 0.47
C ARG A 50 5.54 -15.82 1.74
N SER A 51 5.93 -16.83 2.53
CA SER A 51 5.25 -17.13 3.79
C SER A 51 5.30 -15.96 4.77
N ILE A 52 6.47 -15.33 4.95
CA ILE A 52 6.62 -14.16 5.83
C ILE A 52 5.70 -13.03 5.37
N ILE A 53 5.67 -12.76 4.06
CA ILE A 53 4.85 -11.70 3.49
C ILE A 53 3.35 -12.01 3.67
N ASP A 54 2.91 -13.23 3.36
CA ASP A 54 1.51 -13.61 3.43
C ASP A 54 0.98 -13.55 4.87
N ASP A 55 1.74 -14.10 5.83
CA ASP A 55 1.37 -14.08 7.25
C ASP A 55 1.21 -12.64 7.76
N MET A 56 2.20 -11.79 7.47
CA MET A 56 2.23 -10.42 7.99
C MET A 56 1.27 -9.49 7.25
N GLN A 57 1.05 -9.69 5.95
CA GLN A 57 0.02 -8.95 5.21
C GLN A 57 -1.38 -9.29 5.67
N GLY A 58 -1.64 -10.53 6.08
CA GLY A 58 -2.91 -10.93 6.70
C GLY A 58 -3.19 -10.09 7.96
N GLU A 59 -2.25 -10.09 8.90
CA GLU A 59 -2.36 -9.37 10.18
C GLU A 59 -2.46 -7.85 9.98
N ILE A 60 -1.59 -7.27 9.14
CA ILE A 60 -1.66 -5.84 8.78
C ILE A 60 -3.00 -5.51 8.10
N GLY A 61 -3.55 -6.42 7.30
CA GLY A 61 -4.84 -6.26 6.63
C GLY A 61 -5.98 -6.11 7.62
N GLU A 62 -6.04 -6.98 8.63
CA GLU A 62 -7.03 -6.90 9.72
C GLU A 62 -6.90 -5.60 10.51
N LEU A 63 -5.68 -5.21 10.88
CA LEU A 63 -5.42 -3.95 11.59
C LEU A 63 -5.83 -2.73 10.76
N ARG A 64 -5.57 -2.72 9.44
CA ARG A 64 -6.01 -1.63 8.55
C ARG A 64 -7.53 -1.52 8.51
N GLN A 65 -8.25 -2.64 8.52
CA GLN A 65 -9.71 -2.64 8.60
C GLN A 65 -10.18 -2.06 9.94
N SER A 66 -9.55 -2.45 11.05
CA SER A 66 -9.82 -1.88 12.38
C SER A 66 -9.59 -0.36 12.41
N ALA A 67 -8.47 0.11 11.86
CA ALA A 67 -8.15 1.53 11.75
C ALA A 67 -9.22 2.30 10.95
N GLN A 68 -9.69 1.76 9.82
CA GLN A 68 -10.75 2.38 9.02
C GLN A 68 -12.07 2.47 9.80
N ASN A 69 -12.43 1.43 10.54
CA ASN A 69 -13.63 1.44 11.39
C ASN A 69 -13.52 2.49 12.50
N LEU A 70 -12.36 2.61 13.15
CA LEU A 70 -12.11 3.60 14.20
C LEU A 70 -12.18 5.03 13.63
N GLN A 71 -11.61 5.26 12.45
CA GLN A 71 -11.74 6.54 11.75
C GLN A 71 -13.20 6.90 11.43
N GLN A 72 -14.02 5.92 11.04
CA GLN A 72 -15.46 6.14 10.82
C GLN A 72 -16.20 6.46 12.12
N LYS A 73 -15.89 5.75 13.21
CA LYS A 73 -16.45 6.05 14.55
C LYS A 73 -16.10 7.47 14.99
N LEU A 74 -14.84 7.87 14.85
CA LEU A 74 -14.39 9.24 15.15
C LEU A 74 -15.14 10.29 14.33
N GLN A 75 -15.31 10.07 13.03
CA GLN A 75 -16.12 10.95 12.17
C GLN A 75 -17.59 11.01 12.62
N GLY A 76 -18.15 9.89 13.07
CA GLY A 76 -19.52 9.80 13.59
C GLY A 76 -19.74 10.54 14.91
N GLU A 77 -18.67 10.81 15.67
CA GLU A 77 -18.73 11.63 16.89
C GLU A 77 -18.60 13.14 16.61
N ILE A 78 -18.38 13.57 15.37
CA ILE A 78 -18.40 14.99 14.98
C ILE A 78 -19.86 15.44 14.84
N LYS A 79 -20.51 15.72 15.97
CA LYS A 79 -21.93 16.11 16.07
C LYS A 79 -22.18 17.06 17.26
N PRO A 80 -23.33 17.77 17.32
CA PRO A 80 -23.62 18.73 18.40
C PRO A 80 -23.62 18.13 19.81
N ASP A 81 -23.97 16.85 19.94
CA ASP A 81 -24.02 16.06 21.18
C ASP A 81 -22.88 15.04 21.26
N TYR A 82 -21.69 15.42 20.78
CA TYR A 82 -20.52 14.55 20.76
C TYR A 82 -20.20 13.95 22.14
N ASN A 83 -19.66 12.73 22.14
CA ASN A 83 -19.16 12.09 23.34
C ASN A 83 -17.63 12.20 23.40
N GLU A 84 -17.11 13.06 24.27
CA GLU A 84 -15.65 13.25 24.42
C GLU A 84 -14.91 11.97 24.80
N SER A 85 -15.46 11.16 25.72
CA SER A 85 -14.84 9.90 26.12
C SER A 85 -14.71 8.98 24.91
N ALA A 86 -15.79 8.82 24.15
CA ALA A 86 -15.76 7.98 22.96
C ALA A 86 -14.76 8.49 21.91
N ILE A 87 -14.60 9.81 21.76
CA ILE A 87 -13.58 10.37 20.87
C ILE A 87 -12.17 9.98 21.35
N ARG A 88 -11.88 10.15 22.64
CA ARG A 88 -10.57 9.83 23.21
C ARG A 88 -10.26 8.34 23.13
N ASP A 89 -11.22 7.49 23.51
CA ASP A 89 -11.07 6.03 23.50
C ASP A 89 -10.82 5.50 22.08
N ASN A 90 -11.62 5.94 21.08
CA ASN A 90 -11.41 5.53 19.70
C ASN A 90 -10.10 6.09 19.10
N ALA A 91 -9.64 7.27 19.55
CA ALA A 91 -8.39 7.85 19.08
C ALA A 91 -7.16 7.14 19.67
N GLU A 92 -7.24 6.72 20.93
CA GLU A 92 -6.22 5.89 21.58
C GLU A 92 -6.09 4.53 20.86
N GLU A 93 -7.21 3.84 20.64
CA GLU A 93 -7.23 2.56 19.92
C GLU A 93 -6.72 2.71 18.48
N LEU A 94 -7.05 3.83 17.81
CA LEU A 94 -6.51 4.12 16.47
C LEU A 94 -4.99 4.32 16.50
N GLY A 95 -4.47 4.96 17.55
CA GLY A 95 -3.04 5.13 17.79
C GLY A 95 -2.34 3.78 17.94
N ASP A 96 -2.88 2.90 18.80
CA ASP A 96 -2.36 1.56 19.04
C ASP A 96 -2.32 0.72 17.76
N VAL A 97 -3.44 0.67 17.03
CA VAL A 97 -3.52 -0.06 15.75
C VAL A 97 -2.52 0.48 14.72
N THR A 98 -2.35 1.81 14.64
CA THR A 98 -1.38 2.42 13.72
C THR A 98 0.06 2.10 14.13
N GLY A 99 0.34 2.09 15.44
CA GLY A 99 1.63 1.68 15.99
C GLY A 99 1.96 0.22 15.66
N GLU A 100 0.98 -0.67 15.83
CA GLU A 100 1.15 -2.11 15.53
C GLU A 100 1.41 -2.35 14.03
N ILE A 101 0.67 -1.66 13.15
CA ILE A 101 0.93 -1.72 11.70
C ILE A 101 2.38 -1.31 11.38
N ALA A 102 2.89 -0.24 12.03
CA ALA A 102 4.26 0.21 11.83
C ALA A 102 5.28 -0.83 12.35
N ALA A 103 5.02 -1.43 13.51
CA ALA A 103 5.86 -2.48 14.09
C ALA A 103 5.90 -3.72 13.19
N LEU A 104 4.74 -4.24 12.77
CA LEU A 104 4.64 -5.37 11.85
C LEU A 104 5.30 -5.08 10.51
N SER A 105 5.15 -3.87 9.97
CA SER A 105 5.83 -3.50 8.72
C SER A 105 7.36 -3.55 8.86
N ALA A 106 7.90 -3.04 9.97
CA ALA A 106 9.34 -3.10 10.25
C ALA A 106 9.82 -4.54 10.49
N LEU A 107 9.04 -5.34 11.21
CA LEU A 107 9.34 -6.75 11.46
C LEU A 107 9.30 -7.57 10.16
N MET A 108 8.36 -7.29 9.26
CA MET A 108 8.29 -7.94 7.95
C MET A 108 9.56 -7.68 7.15
N GLN A 109 10.00 -6.42 7.10
CA GLN A 109 11.24 -6.07 6.44
C GLN A 109 12.46 -6.77 7.08
N ALA A 110 12.54 -6.78 8.41
CA ALA A 110 13.64 -7.44 9.14
C ALA A 110 13.66 -8.96 8.93
N LYS A 111 12.49 -9.61 8.90
CA LYS A 111 12.36 -11.05 8.65
C LYS A 111 12.76 -11.41 7.22
N VAL A 112 12.31 -10.65 6.22
CA VAL A 112 12.73 -10.84 4.82
C VAL A 112 14.24 -10.64 4.69
N ASP A 113 14.80 -9.61 5.34
CA ASP A 113 16.25 -9.36 5.31
C ASP A 113 17.07 -10.54 5.88
N ALA A 114 16.56 -11.18 6.92
CA ALA A 114 17.20 -12.32 7.57
C ALA A 114 17.25 -13.59 6.70
N VAL A 115 16.39 -13.71 5.68
CA VAL A 115 16.41 -14.85 4.75
C VAL A 115 17.59 -14.76 3.77
N PHE A 116 18.08 -13.56 3.47
CA PHE A 116 19.23 -13.39 2.59
C PHE A 116 20.55 -13.82 3.26
N THR A 117 21.52 -14.22 2.43
CA THR A 117 22.92 -14.30 2.84
C THR A 117 23.58 -12.91 2.84
N GLU A 118 24.75 -12.78 3.47
CA GLU A 118 25.53 -11.53 3.41
C GLU A 118 25.91 -11.16 1.98
N GLU A 119 26.23 -12.16 1.15
CA GLU A 119 26.58 -11.96 -0.27
C GLU A 119 25.36 -11.44 -1.06
N GLN A 120 24.18 -12.01 -0.83
CA GLN A 120 22.93 -11.56 -1.46
C GLN A 120 22.55 -10.14 -1.04
N ARG A 121 22.74 -9.78 0.24
CA ARG A 121 22.54 -8.40 0.73
C ARG A 121 23.49 -7.41 0.05
N ALA A 122 24.78 -7.76 -0.03
CA ALA A 122 25.77 -6.92 -0.69
C ALA A 122 25.51 -6.75 -2.20
N GLU A 123 25.00 -7.80 -2.85
CA GLU A 123 24.61 -7.74 -4.27
C GLU A 123 23.38 -6.86 -4.48
N LEU A 124 22.36 -7.00 -3.62
CA LEU A 124 21.17 -6.13 -3.64
C LEU A 124 21.56 -4.65 -3.50
N ASP A 125 22.42 -4.33 -2.54
CA ASP A 125 22.92 -2.98 -2.30
C ASP A 125 23.66 -2.42 -3.52
N ARG A 126 24.49 -3.25 -4.16
CA ARG A 126 25.22 -2.85 -5.38
C ARG A 126 24.23 -2.49 -6.50
N GLN A 127 23.25 -3.35 -6.77
CA GLN A 127 22.28 -3.12 -7.84
C GLN A 127 21.40 -1.90 -7.55
N MET A 128 21.00 -1.69 -6.30
CA MET A 128 20.25 -0.51 -5.88
C MET A 128 21.06 0.79 -6.11
N GLN A 129 22.36 0.78 -5.80
CA GLN A 129 23.24 1.93 -6.06
C GLN A 129 23.45 2.20 -7.57
N GLU A 130 23.53 1.15 -8.39
CA GLU A 130 23.64 1.28 -9.85
C GLU A 130 22.36 1.87 -10.45
N MET A 131 21.20 1.36 -10.03
CA MET A 131 19.89 1.88 -10.44
C MET A 131 19.72 3.34 -10.04
N GLN A 132 20.09 3.71 -8.81
CA GLN A 132 20.05 5.11 -8.35
C GLN A 132 20.94 6.02 -9.21
N ARG A 133 22.15 5.58 -9.55
CA ARG A 133 23.07 6.33 -10.43
C ARG A 133 22.48 6.51 -11.83
N GLN A 134 21.89 5.46 -12.39
CA GLN A 134 21.27 5.54 -13.71
C GLN A 134 20.08 6.51 -13.73
N MET A 135 19.25 6.48 -12.68
CA MET A 135 18.13 7.42 -12.50
C MET A 135 18.61 8.88 -12.39
N GLN A 136 19.69 9.12 -11.66
CA GLN A 136 20.28 10.46 -11.55
C GLN A 136 20.80 10.97 -12.90
N GLN A 137 21.44 10.11 -13.70
CA GLN A 137 21.91 10.47 -15.04
C GLN A 137 20.75 10.78 -15.99
N GLN A 138 19.68 9.97 -15.98
CA GLN A 138 18.48 10.24 -16.77
C GLN A 138 17.82 11.57 -16.39
N ARG A 139 17.73 11.88 -15.09
CA ARG A 139 17.19 13.17 -14.61
C ARG A 139 18.02 14.37 -15.06
N GLN A 140 19.33 14.22 -15.18
CA GLN A 140 20.22 15.27 -15.70
C GLN A 140 20.05 15.46 -17.22
N MET A 141 19.88 14.37 -17.97
CA MET A 141 19.62 14.43 -19.42
C MET A 141 18.22 14.94 -19.78
N MET A 142 17.24 14.81 -18.87
CA MET A 142 15.88 15.34 -19.03
C MET A 142 15.71 16.80 -18.53
N GLN A 143 16.77 17.41 -17.98
CA GLN A 143 16.83 18.84 -17.65
C GLN A 143 17.82 19.65 -18.54
N PRO A 144 17.80 19.53 -19.88
CA PRO A 144 18.54 20.48 -20.72
C PRO A 144 17.71 21.76 -20.84
N GLY A 145 17.99 22.75 -19.99
CA GLY A 145 17.53 24.13 -20.16
C GLY A 145 16.66 24.71 -19.04
N GLN A 146 17.33 25.28 -18.02
CA GLN A 146 17.04 26.64 -17.57
C GLN A 146 18.31 27.48 -17.77
#